data_AF-A0A9D5GCG0-F1
#
_entry.id   AF-A0A9D5GCG0-F1
#
_cell.length_a   1.000
_cell.length_b   1.000
_cell.length_c   1.000
_cell.angle_alpha   90.00
_cell.angle_beta   90.00
_cell.angle_gamma   90.00
#
_symmetry.space_group_name_H-M   'P 1'
#
loop_
_entity.id
_entity.type
_entity.pdbx_description
1 polymer ?
#
loop_
_entity_poly.entity_id
_entity_poly.type
_entity_poly.pdbx_seq_one_letter_code
_entity_poly.pdbx_strand_id
1 'polypeptide(L)'
;MKGGIDFGKTASDYGRHRAGFPERFFDRLFEARWVKKNDRVLDLGTGTGAWLMDVAVAGFEDIETFSFDEAVSYAHEAWRGRIRASAGVAASLPSDAVAKFDTDLTQLLARDYPDDPILVPHRVWALVARSPEAA
;
A
#
# COMPACT_ATOMS: atom_id res chain seq x y z
N MET A 1 -19.34 -4.58 -23.90
CA MET A 1 -17.98 -4.39 -23.38
C MET A 1 -18.10 -3.57 -22.10
N LYS A 2 -17.63 -4.06 -20.95
CA LYS A 2 -17.56 -3.24 -19.72
C LYS A 2 -16.57 -2.09 -20.00
N GLY A 3 -16.96 -0.85 -19.70
CA GLY A 3 -16.08 0.31 -19.83
C GLY A 3 -14.80 0.08 -19.03
N GLY A 4 -13.66 0.42 -19.64
CA GLY A 4 -12.35 0.25 -19.01
C GLY A 4 -12.24 1.08 -17.72
N ILE A 5 -11.49 0.55 -16.75
CA ILE A 5 -11.18 1.24 -15.50
C ILE A 5 -10.25 2.41 -15.84
N ASP A 6 -10.65 3.63 -15.49
CA ASP A 6 -9.89 4.85 -15.73
C ASP A 6 -9.14 5.26 -14.46
N PHE A 7 -7.88 4.83 -14.37
CA PHE A 7 -7.00 5.14 -13.24
C PHE A 7 -6.63 6.63 -13.13
N GLY A 8 -6.71 7.38 -14.24
CA GLY A 8 -6.36 8.80 -14.28
C GLY A 8 -7.24 9.66 -13.38
N LYS A 9 -8.50 9.27 -13.19
CA LYS A 9 -9.47 9.93 -12.29
C LYS A 9 -9.11 9.86 -10.82
N THR A 10 -8.28 8.88 -10.43
CA THR A 10 -7.98 8.59 -9.01
C THR A 10 -6.58 9.02 -8.60
N ALA A 11 -5.69 9.30 -9.55
CA ALA A 11 -4.26 9.52 -9.29
C ALA A 11 -3.97 10.71 -8.37
N SER A 12 -4.71 11.82 -8.53
CA SER A 12 -4.55 13.02 -7.70
C SER A 12 -4.99 12.77 -6.24
N ASP A 13 -6.20 12.22 -6.04
CA ASP A 13 -6.72 11.87 -4.72
C ASP A 13 -5.87 10.80 -4.04
N TYR A 14 -5.38 9.83 -4.81
CA TYR A 14 -4.48 8.80 -4.33
C TYR A 14 -3.17 9.38 -3.79
N GLY A 15 -2.54 10.29 -4.54
CA GLY A 15 -1.32 10.99 -4.10
C GLY A 15 -1.55 11.85 -2.85
N ARG A 16 -2.73 12.48 -2.74
CA ARG A 16 -3.08 13.35 -1.60
C ARG A 16 -3.35 12.59 -0.30
N HIS A 17 -4.00 11.44 -0.38
CA HIS A 17 -4.51 10.73 0.80
C HIS A 17 -3.67 9.50 1.19
N ARG A 18 -2.72 9.06 0.35
CA ARG A 18 -1.79 7.99 0.70
C ARG A 18 -0.75 8.51 1.68
N ALA A 19 -0.84 8.08 2.94
CA ALA A 19 0.27 8.29 3.87
C ALA A 19 1.51 7.53 3.35
N GLY A 20 2.68 8.16 3.50
CA GLY A 20 3.96 7.47 3.35
C GLY A 20 4.16 6.42 4.43
N PHE A 21 5.30 5.72 4.38
CA PHE A 21 5.65 4.77 5.43
C PHE A 21 6.04 5.51 6.72
N PRO A 22 5.59 5.06 7.90
CA PRO A 22 5.99 5.66 9.18
C PRO A 22 7.49 5.45 9.45
N GLU A 23 8.14 6.28 10.27
CA GLU A 23 9.57 6.09 10.60
C GLU A 23 9.86 4.71 11.19
N ARG A 24 8.96 4.22 12.05
CA ARG A 24 9.02 2.90 12.67
C ARG A 24 9.05 1.75 11.66
N PHE A 25 8.50 1.94 10.47
CA PHE A 25 8.64 0.97 9.39
C PHE A 25 10.11 0.82 9.01
N PHE A 26 10.84 1.92 8.82
CA PHE A 26 12.26 1.89 8.46
C PHE A 26 13.11 1.36 9.63
N ASP A 27 12.79 1.73 10.87
CA ASP A 27 13.47 1.20 12.06
C ASP A 27 13.41 -0.33 12.08
N ARG A 28 12.22 -0.91 11.83
CA ARG A 28 12.06 -2.38 11.77
C ARG A 28 12.90 -3.03 10.68
N LEU A 29 13.04 -2.40 9.51
CA LEU A 29 13.87 -2.94 8.42
C LEU A 29 15.33 -3.09 8.87
N PHE A 30 15.85 -2.10 9.60
CA PHE A 30 17.24 -2.10 10.09
C PHE A 30 17.42 -2.99 11.32
N GLU A 31 16.50 -2.96 12.28
CA GLU A 31 16.53 -3.79 13.50
C GLU A 31 16.48 -5.28 13.17
N ALA A 32 15.61 -5.66 12.22
CA ALA A 32 15.50 -7.04 11.75
C ALA A 32 16.68 -7.49 10.87
N ARG A 33 17.60 -6.56 10.54
CA ARG A 33 18.74 -6.75 9.63
C ARG A 33 18.33 -7.20 8.23
N TRP A 34 17.09 -6.91 7.83
CA TRP A 34 16.55 -7.17 6.50
C TRP A 34 17.10 -6.21 5.44
N VAL A 35 17.45 -4.99 5.88
CA VAL A 35 18.16 -4.02 5.05
C VAL A 35 19.40 -3.56 5.82
N LYS A 36 20.53 -3.51 5.14
CA LYS A 36 21.83 -3.05 5.65
C LYS A 36 22.28 -1.79 4.93
N LYS A 37 23.18 -1.06 5.57
CA LYS A 37 23.83 0.10 4.97
C LYS A 37 24.57 -0.33 3.69
N ASN A 38 24.27 0.36 2.59
CA ASN A 38 24.74 0.10 1.21
C ASN A 38 23.99 -1.00 0.43
N ASP A 39 22.91 -1.57 0.97
CA ASP A 39 22.05 -2.44 0.17
C ASP A 39 21.42 -1.65 -0.99
N ARG A 40 21.42 -2.25 -2.18
CA ARG A 40 20.62 -1.76 -3.31
C ARG A 40 19.21 -2.30 -3.15
N VAL A 41 18.38 -1.58 -2.40
CA VAL A 41 16.98 -1.98 -2.13
C VAL A 41 16.10 -1.55 -3.29
N LEU A 42 15.32 -2.49 -3.83
CA LEU A 42 14.28 -2.24 -4.81
C LEU A 42 12.93 -2.64 -4.21
N ASP A 43 12.20 -1.66 -3.70
CA ASP A 43 10.79 -1.82 -3.34
C ASP A 43 9.96 -1.63 -4.61
N LEU A 44 9.31 -2.70 -5.10
CA LEU A 44 8.23 -2.52 -6.08
C LEU A 44 6.94 -2.98 -5.39
N GLY A 45 5.80 -2.35 -5.66
CA GLY A 45 4.57 -2.62 -4.90
C GLY A 45 4.05 -4.05 -5.10
N THR A 46 4.42 -4.99 -4.22
CA THR A 46 4.32 -6.42 -4.58
C THR A 46 2.96 -7.05 -4.59
N GLY A 47 1.95 -6.39 -3.99
CA GLY A 47 0.74 -7.10 -3.65
C GLY A 47 1.11 -8.40 -2.90
N THR A 48 0.59 -9.54 -3.33
CA THR A 48 0.81 -10.84 -2.69
C THR A 48 2.04 -11.61 -3.20
N GLY A 49 3.11 -10.93 -3.65
CA GLY A 49 4.37 -11.58 -4.01
C GLY A 49 4.38 -12.33 -5.35
N ALA A 50 3.54 -11.92 -6.31
CA ALA A 50 3.33 -12.62 -7.58
C ALA A 50 4.58 -12.75 -8.48
N TRP A 51 5.64 -12.00 -8.19
CA TRP A 51 6.79 -11.78 -9.05
C TRP A 51 8.09 -12.31 -8.45
N LEU A 52 8.00 -13.13 -7.39
CA LEU A 52 9.11 -13.96 -6.92
C LEU A 52 9.72 -14.79 -8.05
N MET A 53 8.85 -15.38 -8.87
CA MET A 53 9.27 -16.17 -10.02
C MET A 53 9.92 -15.29 -11.09
N ASP A 54 9.39 -14.09 -11.32
CA ASP A 54 9.90 -13.18 -12.33
C ASP A 54 11.32 -12.71 -12.00
N VAL A 55 11.59 -12.36 -10.72
CA VAL A 55 12.94 -11.94 -10.32
C VAL A 55 13.94 -13.10 -10.40
N ALA A 56 13.53 -14.32 -10.05
CA ALA A 56 14.37 -15.50 -10.19
C ALA A 56 14.69 -15.79 -11.68
N VAL A 57 13.69 -15.73 -12.56
CA VAL A 57 13.87 -15.90 -14.01
C VAL A 57 14.74 -14.80 -14.61
N ALA A 58 14.67 -13.57 -14.08
CA ALA A 58 15.49 -12.45 -14.50
C ALA A 58 16.96 -12.53 -14.00
N GLY A 59 17.34 -13.59 -13.26
CA GLY A 59 18.71 -13.81 -12.80
C GLY A 59 19.07 -13.08 -11.51
N PHE A 60 18.10 -12.60 -10.74
CA PHE A 60 18.39 -12.07 -9.41
C PHE A 60 18.80 -13.20 -8.46
N GLU A 61 19.75 -12.90 -7.59
CA GLU A 61 20.33 -13.83 -6.62
C GLU A 61 20.00 -13.38 -5.18
N ASP A 62 20.26 -14.24 -4.19
CA ASP A 62 20.00 -13.96 -2.77
C ASP A 62 18.57 -13.44 -2.50
N ILE A 63 17.57 -14.08 -3.12
CA ILE A 63 16.17 -13.68 -3.02
C ILE A 63 15.63 -14.05 -1.63
N GLU A 64 15.26 -13.04 -0.86
CA GLU A 64 14.61 -13.16 0.43
C GLU A 64 13.25 -12.46 0.41
N THR A 65 12.31 -12.98 1.20
CA THR A 65 11.03 -12.31 1.43
C THR A 65 10.73 -12.22 2.90
N PHE A 66 10.08 -11.13 3.29
CA PHE A 66 9.56 -10.97 4.63
C PHE A 66 8.24 -10.20 4.60
N SER A 67 7.48 -10.36 5.69
CA SER A 67 6.26 -9.60 5.89
C SER A 67 6.08 -9.29 7.37
N PHE A 68 5.43 -8.17 7.63
CA PHE A 68 5.05 -7.77 8.98
C PHE A 68 3.83 -6.85 8.91
N ASP A 69 3.09 -6.81 10.02
CA ASP A 69 1.97 -5.88 10.18
C ASP A 69 2.45 -4.63 10.91
N GLU A 70 2.15 -3.46 10.36
CA GLU A 70 2.42 -2.15 10.95
C GLU A 70 1.10 -1.39 11.15
N ALA A 71 0.88 -0.90 12.37
CA ALA A 71 -0.30 -0.10 12.67
C ALA A 71 -0.06 1.34 12.23
N VAL A 72 -0.74 1.78 11.18
CA VAL A 72 -0.59 3.13 10.65
C VAL A 72 -1.71 4.01 11.19
N SER A 73 -1.34 5.15 11.76
CA SER A 73 -2.30 6.14 12.26
C SER A 73 -2.93 6.92 11.11
N TYR A 74 -4.25 6.98 11.09
CA TYR A 74 -5.02 7.75 10.11
C TYR A 74 -6.08 8.60 10.80
N ALA A 75 -6.12 9.89 10.45
CA ALA A 75 -7.32 10.66 10.70
C ALA A 75 -8.50 10.07 9.90
N HIS A 76 -9.72 10.18 10.41
CA HIS A 76 -10.91 9.68 9.70
C HIS A 76 -11.05 10.24 8.28
N GLU A 77 -10.80 11.53 8.11
CA GLU A 77 -10.84 12.19 6.81
C GLU A 77 -9.78 11.63 5.85
N ALA A 78 -8.56 11.41 6.33
CA ALA A 78 -7.48 10.81 5.55
C ALA A 78 -7.78 9.36 5.16
N TRP A 79 -8.32 8.55 6.09
CA TRP A 79 -8.68 7.16 5.80
C TRP A 79 -9.80 7.06 4.75
N ARG A 80 -10.86 7.86 4.89
CA ARG A 80 -11.94 7.94 3.89
C ARG A 80 -11.40 8.33 2.52
N GLY A 81 -10.57 9.37 2.45
CA GLY A 81 -9.93 9.80 1.21
C GLY A 81 -9.12 8.67 0.56
N ARG A 82 -8.36 7.90 1.35
CA ARG A 82 -7.60 6.75 0.85
C ARG A 82 -8.50 5.64 0.29
N ILE A 83 -9.57 5.27 0.99
CA ILE A 83 -10.51 4.23 0.52
C ILE A 83 -11.23 4.70 -0.74
N ARG A 84 -11.66 5.96 -0.79
CA ARG A 84 -12.29 6.55 -1.97
C ARG A 84 -11.37 6.48 -3.20
N ALA A 85 -10.09 6.81 -3.04
CA ALA A 85 -9.09 6.75 -4.10
C ALA A 85 -8.74 5.32 -4.57
N SER A 86 -9.25 4.27 -3.90
CA SER A 86 -8.99 2.89 -4.32
C SER A 86 -9.67 2.54 -5.65
N ALA A 87 -9.03 1.69 -6.44
CA ALA A 87 -9.55 1.28 -7.75
C ALA A 87 -10.95 0.64 -7.65
N GLY A 88 -11.22 -0.09 -6.56
CA GLY A 88 -12.53 -0.71 -6.32
C GLY A 88 -13.64 0.28 -5.98
N VAL A 89 -13.31 1.54 -5.66
CA VAL A 89 -14.29 2.58 -5.33
C VAL A 89 -14.32 3.62 -6.46
N ALA A 90 -13.41 4.59 -6.50
CA ALA A 90 -13.52 5.71 -7.44
C ALA A 90 -13.33 5.32 -8.91
N ALA A 91 -12.57 4.25 -9.22
CA ALA A 91 -12.36 3.82 -10.60
C ALA A 91 -13.42 2.82 -11.11
N SER A 92 -14.23 2.25 -10.20
CA SER A 92 -15.19 1.19 -10.52
C SER A 92 -16.66 1.58 -10.34
N LEU A 93 -16.94 2.59 -9.50
CA LEU A 93 -18.29 3.02 -9.17
C LEU A 93 -18.67 4.34 -9.86
N PRO A 94 -19.95 4.55 -10.20
CA PRO A 94 -20.44 5.87 -10.60
C PRO A 94 -20.36 6.86 -9.43
N SER A 95 -20.33 8.16 -9.74
CA SER A 95 -20.02 9.22 -8.75
C SER A 95 -21.01 9.30 -7.59
N ASP A 96 -22.29 9.01 -7.84
CA ASP A 96 -23.34 8.95 -6.81
C ASP A 96 -23.12 7.77 -5.86
N ALA A 97 -22.74 6.61 -6.38
CA ALA A 97 -22.38 5.45 -5.58
C ALA A 97 -21.10 5.69 -4.76
N VAL A 98 -20.12 6.43 -5.29
CA VAL A 98 -18.92 6.86 -4.53
C VAL A 98 -19.31 7.78 -3.37
N ALA A 99 -20.19 8.77 -3.61
CA ALA A 99 -20.65 9.69 -2.57
C ALA A 99 -21.44 8.95 -1.47
N LYS A 100 -22.28 7.99 -1.86
CA LYS A 100 -22.97 7.12 -0.92
C LYS A 100 -22.00 6.28 -0.11
N PHE A 101 -21.02 5.65 -0.75
CA PHE A 101 -19.99 4.86 -0.08
C PHE A 101 -19.23 5.70 0.96
N ASP A 102 -18.82 6.92 0.62
CA ASP A 102 -18.11 7.82 1.53
C ASP A 102 -18.97 8.19 2.75
N THR A 103 -20.27 8.43 2.54
CA THR A 103 -21.24 8.69 3.61
C THR A 103 -21.38 7.49 4.54
N ASP A 104 -21.56 6.29 3.99
CA ASP A 104 -21.70 5.06 4.76
C ASP A 104 -20.43 4.77 5.57
N LEU A 105 -19.25 4.97 4.98
CA LEU A 105 -17.96 4.81 5.66
C LEU A 105 -17.80 5.83 6.80
N THR A 106 -18.27 7.06 6.61
CA THR A 106 -18.26 8.09 7.66
C THR A 106 -19.07 7.65 8.88
N GLN A 107 -20.29 7.15 8.65
CA GLN A 107 -21.17 6.68 9.72
C GLN A 107 -20.60 5.46 10.44
N LEU A 108 -19.98 4.54 9.68
CA LEU A 108 -19.33 3.35 10.23
C LEU A 108 -18.16 3.76 11.14
N LEU A 109 -17.28 4.64 10.69
CA LEU A 109 -16.15 5.11 11.50
C LEU A 109 -16.63 5.79 12.79
N ALA A 110 -17.59 6.70 12.70
CA ALA A 110 -18.13 7.38 13.88
C ALA A 110 -18.78 6.43 14.89
N ARG A 111 -19.38 5.32 14.43
CA ARG A 111 -20.07 4.35 15.30
C ARG A 111 -19.12 3.34 15.91
N ASP A 112 -18.26 2.74 15.10
CA ASP A 112 -17.50 1.54 15.47
C ASP A 112 -16.03 1.85 15.82
N TYR A 113 -15.51 2.99 15.35
CA TYR A 113 -14.13 3.42 15.56
C TYR A 113 -14.09 4.91 15.90
N PRO A 114 -14.68 5.35 17.03
CA PRO A 114 -14.88 6.78 17.30
C PRO A 114 -13.59 7.56 17.57
N ASP A 115 -12.47 6.89 17.85
CA ASP A 115 -11.17 7.52 18.05
C ASP A 115 -10.66 8.16 16.76
N ASP A 116 -10.13 9.39 16.84
CA ASP A 116 -9.55 10.09 15.69
C ASP A 116 -8.20 10.69 16.12
N PRO A 117 -7.05 10.11 15.72
CA PRO A 117 -6.90 9.13 14.64
C PRO A 117 -7.14 7.66 15.03
N ILE A 118 -7.55 6.84 14.06
CA ILE A 118 -7.60 5.38 14.16
C ILE A 118 -6.27 4.73 13.82
N LEU A 119 -6.03 3.52 14.35
CA LEU A 119 -4.92 2.67 13.95
C LEU A 119 -5.39 1.62 12.94
N VAL A 120 -4.87 1.69 11.72
CA VAL A 120 -5.21 0.75 10.65
C VAL A 120 -4.04 -0.22 10.43
N PRO A 121 -4.22 -1.53 10.65
CA PRO A 121 -3.19 -2.52 10.36
C PRO A 121 -2.86 -2.57 8.87
N HIS A 122 -1.58 -2.43 8.56
CA HIS A 122 -1.03 -2.56 7.21
C HIS A 122 -0.07 -3.72 7.16
N ARG A 123 -0.37 -4.71 6.33
CA ARG A 123 0.61 -5.74 6.01
C ARG A 123 1.60 -5.21 4.99
N VAL A 124 2.85 -5.13 5.39
CA VAL A 124 3.98 -4.94 4.49
C VAL A 124 4.41 -6.31 3.99
N TRP A 125 4.62 -6.41 2.68
CA TRP A 125 5.35 -7.51 2.08
C TRP A 125 6.54 -6.92 1.34
N ALA A 126 7.71 -7.52 1.49
CA ALA A 126 8.91 -7.08 0.81
C ALA A 126 9.67 -8.27 0.24
N LEU A 127 10.31 -8.03 -0.90
CA LEU A 127 11.30 -8.89 -1.52
C LEU A 127 12.61 -8.12 -1.56
N VAL A 128 13.68 -8.75 -1.13
CA VAL A 128 15.04 -8.25 -1.27
C VAL A 128 15.79 -9.26 -2.11
N ALA A 129 16.53 -8.76 -3.11
CA ALA A 129 17.35 -9.60 -3.96
C ALA A 129 18.55 -8.80 -4.49
N ARG A 130 19.64 -9.50 -4.79
CA ARG A 130 20.81 -8.95 -5.45
C ARG A 130 20.60 -9.01 -6.97
N SER A 131 20.82 -7.89 -7.64
CA SER A 131 20.82 -7.87 -9.11
C SER A 131 21.92 -8.78 -9.65
N PRO A 132 21.72 -9.46 -10.81
CA PRO A 132 22.79 -10.19 -11.46
C PRO A 132 23.98 -9.25 -11.73
N GLU A 133 25.19 -9.80 -11.70
CA GLU A 133 26.35 -9.06 -12.21
C GLU A 133 26.12 -8.74 -13.69
N ALA A 134 26.41 -7.50 -14.09
CA ALA A 134 26.39 -7.15 -15.50
C ALA A 134 27.48 -7.97 -16.20
N ALA A 135 27.09 -8.72 -17.24
CA ALA A 135 28.02 -9.45 -18.11
C ALA A 135 28.98 -8.52 -18.84
#